data_AF-C2BIT3-F1
#
_entry.id   AF-C2BIT3-F1
#
_cell.length_a   1.000
_cell.length_b   1.000
_cell.length_c   1.000
_cell.angle_alpha   90.00
_cell.angle_beta   90.00
_cell.angle_gamma   90.00
#
_symmetry.space_group_name_H-M   'P 1'
#
loop_
_entity.id
_entity.type
_entity.pdbx_description
1 polymer ?
#
loop_
_entity_poly.entity_id
_entity_poly.type
_entity_poly.pdbx_seq_one_letter_code
_entity_poly.pdbx_strand_id
1 'polypeptide(L)'
;KDKNLNQDLSKKLDELLKLQKENKEKKEDKKSQDKKWDKLLKADDKNILNQFDLNKMKKQDEQQDKKQAKDEKEFAVFQVDKNFYNIINKDGKTTVYMDVKTYVDQGRTMIPVRYIAYTLGFNVEYDNSTREAIFSNKENNILAKK
;
A
#
# COMPACT_ATOMS: atom_id res chain seq x y z
N LYS A 1 -15.58 -13.26 29.48
CA LYS A 1 -14.77 -12.03 29.70
C LYS A 1 -14.66 -11.21 28.40
N ASP A 2 -15.53 -11.46 27.42
CA ASP A 2 -15.22 -11.21 25.99
C ASP A 2 -15.98 -10.01 25.39
N LYS A 3 -16.99 -9.49 26.09
CA LYS A 3 -17.74 -8.29 25.67
C LYS A 3 -16.87 -7.02 25.69
N ASN A 4 -15.87 -6.95 26.58
CA ASN A 4 -15.01 -5.78 26.75
C ASN A 4 -13.95 -5.63 25.64
N LEU A 5 -13.46 -6.75 25.09
CA LEU A 5 -12.43 -6.74 24.04
C LEU A 5 -13.01 -6.28 22.68
N ASN A 6 -14.24 -6.71 22.36
CA ASN A 6 -14.93 -6.27 21.14
C ASN A 6 -15.30 -4.78 21.19
N GLN A 7 -15.61 -4.24 22.36
CA GLN A 7 -15.82 -2.80 22.54
C GLN A 7 -14.54 -1.99 22.37
N ASP A 8 -13.38 -2.51 22.82
CA ASP A 8 -12.08 -1.86 22.64
C ASP A 8 -11.62 -1.84 21.17
N LEU A 9 -11.84 -2.95 20.45
CA LEU A 9 -11.53 -3.05 19.02
C LEU A 9 -12.40 -2.11 18.17
N SER A 10 -13.69 -1.96 18.51
CA SER A 10 -14.58 -1.01 17.82
C SER A 10 -14.12 0.43 18.01
N LYS A 11 -13.72 0.81 19.23
CA LYS A 11 -13.22 2.16 19.51
C LYS A 11 -11.92 2.47 18.79
N LYS A 12 -10.98 1.51 18.75
CA LYS A 12 -9.74 1.64 17.98
C LYS A 12 -9.99 1.77 16.48
N LEU A 13 -11.00 1.09 15.95
CA LEU A 13 -11.38 1.21 14.53
C LEU A 13 -11.91 2.62 14.21
N ASP A 14 -12.72 3.19 15.09
CA ASP A 14 -13.28 4.55 14.92
C ASP A 14 -12.18 5.63 14.98
N GLU A 15 -11.20 5.47 15.87
CA GLU A 15 -10.07 6.37 16.01
C GLU A 15 -9.16 6.35 14.76
N LEU A 16 -8.88 5.16 14.23
CA LEU A 16 -8.13 5.01 12.97
C LEU A 16 -8.87 5.61 11.77
N LEU A 17 -10.20 5.50 11.71
CA LEU A 17 -11.00 6.11 10.65
C LEU A 17 -10.95 7.65 10.70
N LYS A 18 -10.89 8.23 11.89
CA LYS A 18 -10.77 9.69 12.06
C LYS A 18 -9.40 10.19 11.59
N LEU A 19 -8.32 9.50 11.99
CA LEU A 19 -6.95 9.83 11.56
C LEU A 19 -6.76 9.72 10.05
N GLN A 20 -7.43 8.78 9.38
CA GLN A 20 -7.35 8.66 7.92
C GLN A 20 -8.09 9.78 7.18
N LYS A 21 -9.23 10.27 7.70
CA LYS A 21 -9.94 11.42 7.11
C LYS A 21 -9.08 12.68 7.18
N GLU A 22 -8.48 12.93 8.33
CA GLU A 22 -7.62 14.10 8.55
C GLU A 22 -6.36 14.07 7.64
N ASN A 23 -5.81 12.87 7.40
CA ASN A 23 -4.69 12.70 6.46
C ASN A 23 -5.10 12.81 4.98
N LYS A 24 -6.37 12.56 4.64
CA LYS A 24 -6.91 12.72 3.29
C LYS A 24 -7.15 14.20 2.96
N GLU A 25 -7.68 14.97 3.91
CA GLU A 25 -7.84 16.43 3.80
C GLU A 25 -6.48 17.13 3.62
N LYS A 26 -5.46 16.73 4.39
CA LYS A 26 -4.08 17.22 4.22
C LYS A 26 -3.44 16.87 2.86
N LYS A 27 -3.93 15.82 2.17
CA LYS A 27 -3.51 15.48 0.79
C LYS A 27 -4.24 16.30 -0.27
N GLU A 28 -5.50 16.68 -0.03
CA GLU A 28 -6.28 17.53 -0.95
C GLU A 28 -5.74 18.97 -0.97
N ASP A 29 -5.29 19.49 0.18
CA ASP A 29 -4.62 20.78 0.26
C ASP A 29 -3.27 20.80 -0.49
N LYS A 30 -2.48 19.72 -0.41
CA LYS A 30 -1.26 19.55 -1.22
C LYS A 30 -1.56 19.47 -2.72
N LYS A 31 -2.59 18.72 -3.11
CA LYS A 31 -3.05 18.61 -4.51
C LYS A 31 -3.52 19.95 -5.10
N SER A 32 -3.99 20.88 -4.26
CA SER A 32 -4.33 22.25 -4.67
C SER A 32 -3.10 23.13 -4.90
N GLN A 33 -2.04 22.97 -4.08
CA GLN A 33 -0.77 23.66 -4.29
C GLN A 33 -0.04 23.14 -5.55
N ASP A 34 -0.09 21.84 -5.82
CA ASP A 34 0.51 21.24 -7.03
C ASP A 34 -0.16 21.78 -8.32
N LYS A 35 -1.48 22.01 -8.29
CA LYS A 35 -2.21 22.67 -9.40
C LYS A 35 -1.80 24.13 -9.64
N LYS A 36 -1.31 24.82 -8.61
CA LYS A 36 -0.84 26.21 -8.72
C LYS A 36 0.54 26.26 -9.40
N TRP A 37 1.41 25.31 -9.13
CA TRP A 37 2.71 25.14 -9.81
C TRP A 37 2.54 24.69 -11.28
N ASP A 38 1.59 23.79 -11.57
CA ASP A 38 1.23 23.36 -12.93
C ASP A 38 0.72 24.49 -13.84
N LYS A 39 0.19 25.57 -13.25
CA LYS A 39 -0.32 26.74 -14.00
C LYS A 39 0.80 27.73 -14.35
N LEU A 40 1.86 27.78 -13.54
CA LEU A 40 3.05 28.61 -13.75
C LEU A 40 4.01 27.98 -14.78
N LEU A 41 4.14 26.66 -14.79
CA LEU A 41 4.96 25.92 -15.78
C LEU A 41 4.44 26.04 -17.23
N LYS A 42 3.17 26.39 -17.44
CA LYS A 42 2.55 26.51 -18.78
C LYS A 42 2.72 27.87 -19.44
N ALA A 43 3.33 28.84 -18.76
CA ALA A 43 3.47 30.20 -19.29
C ALA A 43 4.76 30.39 -20.12
N ASP A 44 5.81 29.60 -19.87
CA ASP A 44 7.13 29.88 -20.43
C ASP A 44 7.57 28.93 -21.57
N ASP A 45 6.92 27.77 -21.76
CA ASP A 45 7.28 26.83 -22.83
C ASP A 45 6.27 26.85 -23.99
N LYS A 46 6.25 27.94 -24.75
CA LYS A 46 5.69 27.95 -26.11
C LYS A 46 6.68 27.32 -27.10
N ASN A 47 7.02 26.04 -26.94
CA ASN A 47 7.48 25.22 -28.07
C ASN A 47 7.49 23.71 -27.72
N ILE A 48 6.82 22.91 -28.57
CA ILE A 48 6.91 21.45 -28.69
C ILE A 48 6.26 20.61 -27.57
N LEU A 49 4.95 20.38 -27.69
CA LEU A 49 4.39 19.04 -27.46
C LEU A 49 3.13 18.86 -28.30
N ASN A 50 3.19 18.01 -29.33
CA ASN A 50 2.10 17.80 -30.26
C ASN A 50 0.92 17.09 -29.56
N GLN A 51 -0.29 17.56 -29.85
CA GLN A 51 -1.55 17.08 -29.25
C GLN A 51 -1.81 15.57 -29.49
N PHE A 52 -1.14 14.97 -30.47
CA PHE A 52 -1.12 13.53 -30.73
C PHE A 52 -0.39 12.73 -29.64
N ASP A 53 0.74 13.24 -29.15
CA ASP A 53 1.52 12.58 -28.09
C ASP A 53 0.76 12.62 -26.76
N LEU A 54 0.11 13.76 -26.48
CA LEU A 54 -0.75 13.93 -25.31
C LEU A 54 -1.93 12.95 -25.29
N ASN A 55 -2.55 12.69 -26.44
CA ASN A 55 -3.70 11.79 -26.54
C ASN A 55 -3.30 10.30 -26.53
N LYS A 56 -2.06 9.99 -26.93
CA LYS A 56 -1.50 8.63 -26.85
C LYS A 56 -1.10 8.28 -25.41
N MET A 57 -0.54 9.24 -24.67
CA MET A 57 -0.27 9.10 -23.23
C MET A 57 -1.58 8.99 -22.43
N LYS A 58 -2.59 9.86 -22.68
CA LYS A 58 -3.88 9.80 -21.98
C LYS A 58 -4.67 8.50 -22.23
N LYS A 59 -4.62 7.93 -23.44
CA LYS A 59 -5.30 6.65 -23.73
C LYS A 59 -4.60 5.43 -23.10
N GLN A 60 -3.30 5.52 -22.82
CA GLN A 60 -2.57 4.48 -22.08
C GLN A 60 -2.79 4.59 -20.57
N ASP A 61 -2.94 5.81 -20.04
CA ASP A 61 -3.28 6.05 -18.63
C ASP A 61 -4.75 5.68 -18.32
N GLU A 62 -5.71 6.03 -19.18
CA GLU A 62 -7.14 5.74 -18.98
C GLU A 62 -7.50 4.24 -19.05
N GLN A 63 -6.65 3.39 -19.66
CA GLN A 63 -6.84 1.93 -19.65
C GLN A 63 -6.19 1.24 -18.45
N GLN A 64 -5.31 1.90 -17.70
CA GLN A 64 -4.77 1.40 -16.42
C GLN A 64 -5.60 1.84 -15.20
N ASP A 65 -6.43 2.87 -15.33
CA ASP A 65 -7.25 3.41 -14.22
C ASP A 65 -8.63 2.73 -14.01
N LYS A 66 -8.94 1.63 -14.71
CA LYS A 66 -10.17 0.85 -14.48
C LYS A 66 -10.02 -0.39 -13.60
N LYS A 67 -9.02 -0.42 -12.71
CA LYS A 67 -8.91 -1.49 -11.69
C LYS A 67 -8.50 -0.98 -10.31
N GLN A 68 -8.93 0.22 -9.93
CA GLN A 68 -8.79 0.73 -8.57
C GLN A 68 -10.12 1.30 -8.06
N ALA A 69 -11.05 0.39 -7.78
CA ALA A 69 -12.15 0.63 -6.86
C ALA A 69 -12.45 -0.69 -6.14
N LYS A 70 -11.50 -1.16 -5.32
CA LYS A 70 -11.74 -2.23 -4.36
C LYS A 70 -11.54 -1.65 -2.96
N ASP A 71 -12.35 -0.65 -2.63
CA ASP A 71 -12.48 -0.11 -1.26
C ASP A 71 -13.26 -1.11 -0.39
N GLU A 72 -12.70 -2.31 -0.25
CA GLU A 72 -13.08 -3.24 0.81
C GLU A 72 -11.92 -3.23 1.79
N LYS A 73 -12.21 -2.79 3.02
CA LYS A 73 -11.20 -2.67 4.08
C LYS A 73 -10.67 -4.07 4.40
N GLU A 74 -9.56 -4.43 3.79
CA GLU A 74 -8.80 -5.64 4.11
C GLU A 74 -7.79 -5.29 5.22
N PHE A 75 -7.94 -5.91 6.39
CA PHE A 75 -7.00 -5.75 7.50
C PHE A 75 -6.08 -6.97 7.58
N ALA A 76 -4.77 -6.73 7.65
CA ALA A 76 -3.80 -7.77 7.97
C ALA A 76 -3.47 -7.73 9.48
N VAL A 77 -3.66 -8.87 10.18
CA VAL A 77 -3.44 -8.99 11.62
C VAL A 77 -2.33 -10.00 11.90
N PHE A 78 -1.21 -9.50 12.43
CA PHE A 78 -0.05 -10.28 12.85
C PHE A 78 -0.05 -10.42 14.37
N GLN A 79 -0.08 -11.66 14.87
CA GLN A 79 -0.07 -11.95 16.31
C GLN A 79 1.31 -12.47 16.71
N VAL A 80 1.86 -12.02 17.84
CA VAL A 80 3.14 -12.50 18.39
C VAL A 80 3.10 -14.01 18.63
N ASP A 81 4.24 -14.68 18.41
CA ASP A 81 4.43 -16.13 18.55
C ASP A 81 3.57 -16.99 17.61
N LYS A 82 3.10 -16.40 16.51
CA LYS A 82 2.41 -17.11 15.42
C LYS A 82 3.22 -17.03 14.15
N ASN A 83 3.30 -18.15 13.44
CA ASN A 83 3.84 -18.25 12.08
C ASN A 83 2.74 -18.10 11.03
N PHE A 84 1.66 -17.39 11.34
CA PHE A 84 0.62 -17.04 10.39
C PHE A 84 0.10 -15.64 10.70
N TYR A 85 -0.50 -15.00 9.69
CA TYR A 85 -1.27 -13.77 9.85
C TYR A 85 -2.67 -13.98 9.27
N ASN A 86 -3.59 -13.10 9.66
CA ASN A 86 -4.97 -13.18 9.20
C ASN A 86 -5.31 -11.97 8.34
N ILE A 87 -5.91 -12.22 7.18
CA ILE A 87 -6.56 -11.20 6.36
C ILE A 87 -8.04 -11.20 6.75
N ILE A 88 -8.55 -10.04 7.16
CA ILE A 88 -9.95 -9.85 7.55
C ILE A 88 -10.58 -8.92 6.51
N ASN A 89 -11.62 -9.41 5.85
CA ASN A 89 -12.40 -8.68 4.85
C ASN A 89 -13.91 -8.90 5.09
N LYS A 90 -14.76 -8.46 4.15
CA LYS A 90 -16.22 -8.64 4.27
C LYS A 90 -16.65 -10.11 4.20
N ASP A 91 -15.89 -10.93 3.48
CA ASP A 91 -16.17 -12.36 3.28
C ASP A 91 -15.74 -13.21 4.48
N GLY A 92 -14.91 -12.65 5.37
CA GLY A 92 -14.52 -13.26 6.63
C GLY A 92 -13.02 -13.16 6.90
N LYS A 93 -12.47 -14.25 7.44
CA LYS A 93 -11.08 -14.32 7.93
C LYS A 93 -10.33 -15.42 7.18
N THR A 94 -9.27 -15.03 6.47
CA THR A 94 -8.36 -15.96 5.80
C THR A 94 -7.03 -16.02 6.56
N THR A 95 -6.53 -17.23 6.82
CA THR A 95 -5.25 -17.45 7.50
C THR A 95 -4.16 -17.74 6.47
N VAL A 96 -3.03 -17.04 6.54
CA VAL A 96 -1.88 -17.21 5.66
C VAL A 96 -0.65 -17.56 6.50
N TYR A 97 -0.01 -18.68 6.18
CA TYR A 97 1.19 -19.16 6.88
C TYR A 97 2.46 -18.47 6.38
N MET A 98 3.41 -18.31 7.30
CA MET A 98 4.68 -17.65 7.15
C MET A 98 5.82 -18.61 7.46
N ASP A 99 7.00 -18.33 6.91
CA ASP A 99 8.24 -19.07 7.15
C ASP A 99 8.82 -18.83 8.55
N VAL A 100 8.58 -17.65 9.12
CA VAL A 100 9.10 -17.24 10.43
C VAL A 100 7.94 -16.73 11.30
N LYS A 101 7.95 -17.10 12.58
CA LYS A 101 7.00 -16.55 13.56
C LYS A 101 7.33 -15.08 13.83
N THR A 102 6.30 -14.30 14.10
CA THR A 102 6.48 -13.01 14.77
C THR A 102 6.99 -13.23 16.20
N TYR A 103 7.82 -12.34 16.70
CA TYR A 103 8.39 -12.46 18.05
C TYR A 103 8.68 -11.09 18.64
N VAL A 104 8.93 -11.04 19.94
CA VAL A 104 9.42 -9.83 20.61
C VAL A 104 10.91 -10.00 20.86
N ASP A 105 11.68 -8.99 20.46
CA ASP A 105 13.11 -8.90 20.74
C ASP A 105 13.43 -7.49 21.25
N GLN A 106 14.12 -7.42 22.39
CA GLN A 106 14.47 -6.16 23.05
C GLN A 106 13.27 -5.19 23.21
N GLY A 107 12.09 -5.72 23.55
CA GLY A 107 10.87 -4.93 23.72
C GLY A 107 10.22 -4.44 22.40
N ARG A 108 10.76 -4.83 21.24
CA ARG A 108 10.21 -4.52 19.92
C ARG A 108 9.58 -5.76 19.31
N THR A 109 8.43 -5.59 18.67
CA THR A 109 7.81 -6.68 17.92
C THR A 109 8.46 -6.76 16.54
N MET A 110 9.07 -7.92 16.26
CA MET A 110 9.67 -8.25 14.98
C MET A 110 8.64 -9.00 14.14
N ILE A 111 8.33 -8.44 12.97
CA ILE A 111 7.38 -9.01 12.01
C ILE A 111 8.14 -9.26 10.70
N PRO A 112 7.95 -10.41 10.03
CA PRO A 112 8.65 -10.66 8.79
C PRO A 112 8.15 -9.72 7.68
N VAL A 113 9.04 -8.83 7.23
CA VAL A 113 8.74 -7.72 6.31
C VAL A 113 8.11 -8.18 4.99
N ARG A 114 8.48 -9.38 4.52
CA ARG A 114 7.96 -9.99 3.29
C ARG A 114 6.43 -10.07 3.27
N TYR A 115 5.84 -10.56 4.36
CA TYR A 115 4.39 -10.74 4.44
C TYR A 115 3.66 -9.41 4.64
N ILE A 116 4.28 -8.44 5.33
CA ILE A 116 3.74 -7.08 5.37
C ILE A 116 3.65 -6.52 3.95
N ALA A 117 4.71 -6.66 3.16
CA ALA A 117 4.71 -6.19 1.78
C ALA A 117 3.67 -6.89 0.90
N TYR A 118 3.49 -8.21 1.02
CA TYR A 118 2.41 -8.92 0.31
C TYR A 118 1.02 -8.36 0.66
N THR A 119 0.78 -8.00 1.93
CA THR A 119 -0.50 -7.39 2.35
C THR A 119 -0.72 -6.00 1.76
N LEU A 120 0.36 -5.32 1.35
CA LEU A 120 0.34 -4.02 0.69
C LEU A 120 0.34 -4.14 -0.84
N GLY A 121 0.27 -5.36 -1.39
CA GLY A 121 0.24 -5.63 -2.83
C GLY A 121 1.60 -5.62 -3.52
N PHE A 122 2.70 -5.61 -2.78
CA PHE A 122 4.04 -5.68 -3.36
C PHE A 122 4.45 -7.12 -3.60
N ASN A 123 5.19 -7.34 -4.69
CA ASN A 123 6.05 -8.51 -4.84
C ASN A 123 7.36 -8.28 -4.08
N VAL A 124 7.94 -9.37 -3.55
CA VAL A 124 9.17 -9.34 -2.77
C VAL A 124 10.13 -10.39 -3.29
N GLU A 125 11.33 -9.95 -3.65
CA GLU A 125 12.43 -10.79 -4.10
C GLU A 125 13.66 -10.51 -3.23
N TYR A 126 14.60 -11.47 -3.21
CA TYR A 126 15.83 -11.33 -2.44
C TYR A 126 17.02 -11.73 -3.32
N ASP A 127 17.93 -10.78 -3.54
CA ASP A 127 19.21 -11.06 -4.17
C ASP A 127 20.23 -11.45 -3.10
N ASN A 128 20.59 -12.73 -3.08
CA ASN A 128 21.54 -13.26 -2.12
C ASN A 128 22.99 -12.79 -2.36
N SER A 129 23.32 -12.35 -3.59
CA SER A 129 24.66 -11.90 -3.95
C SER A 129 24.95 -10.51 -3.39
N THR A 130 24.00 -9.58 -3.53
CA THR A 130 24.09 -8.21 -3.00
C THR A 130 23.50 -8.07 -1.61
N ARG A 131 22.80 -9.09 -1.12
CA ARG A 131 22.04 -9.11 0.14
C ARG A 131 20.93 -8.07 0.17
N GLU A 132 20.26 -7.87 -0.96
CA GLU A 132 19.22 -6.86 -1.13
C GLU A 132 17.82 -7.49 -1.13
N ALA A 133 16.91 -6.89 -0.38
CA ALA A 133 15.47 -7.18 -0.49
C ALA A 133 14.83 -6.17 -1.44
N ILE A 134 14.13 -6.66 -2.46
CA ILE A 134 13.59 -5.84 -3.54
C ILE A 134 12.07 -5.95 -3.53
N PHE A 135 11.41 -4.79 -3.46
CA PHE A 135 9.96 -4.66 -3.38
C PHE A 135 9.43 -3.96 -4.63
N SER A 136 8.43 -4.54 -5.28
CA SER A 136 7.88 -3.99 -6.53
C SER A 136 6.37 -4.08 -6.61
N ASN A 137 5.75 -3.05 -7.19
CA ASN A 137 4.30 -2.97 -7.41
C ASN A 137 3.89 -3.48 -8.82
N LYS A 138 4.87 -4.01 -9.57
CA LYS A 138 4.74 -4.62 -10.90
C LYS A 138 5.59 -5.89 -10.89
N GLU A 139 5.29 -6.87 -11.75
CA GLU A 139 6.19 -8.02 -11.94
C GLU A 139 7.57 -7.50 -12.37
N ASN A 140 8.59 -7.74 -11.56
CA ASN A 140 9.95 -7.31 -11.84
C ASN A 140 10.59 -8.26 -12.86
N ASN A 141 10.49 -7.92 -14.14
CA ASN A 141 11.16 -8.67 -15.20
C ASN A 141 12.70 -8.46 -15.26
N ILE A 142 13.25 -7.61 -14.37
CA ILE A 142 14.67 -7.20 -14.39
C ILE A 142 15.53 -8.09 -13.48
N LEU A 143 14.92 -8.74 -12.50
CA LEU A 143 15.59 -9.74 -11.67
C LEU A 143 15.39 -11.08 -12.36
N ALA A 144 16.39 -11.53 -13.12
CA ALA A 144 16.34 -12.82 -13.78
C ALA A 144 16.04 -13.91 -12.73
N LYS A 145 14.89 -14.57 -12.85
CA LYS A 145 14.58 -15.80 -12.11
C LYS A 145 15.71 -16.79 -12.41
N LYS A 146 16.54 -17.07 -11.40
CA LYS A 146 17.60 -18.07 -11.49
C LYS A 146 17.08 -19.43 -11.04
#